data_AF-A0A150SC34-F1
#
_entry.id   AF-A0A150SC34-F1
#
_cell.length_a   1.000
_cell.length_b   1.000
_cell.length_c   1.000
_cell.angle_alpha   90.00
_cell.angle_beta   90.00
_cell.angle_gamma   90.00
#
_symmetry.space_group_name_H-M   'P 1'
#
loop_
_entity.id
_entity.type
_entity.pdbx_description
1 polymer ?
#
loop_
_entity_poly.entity_id
_entity_poly.type
_entity_poly.pdbx_seq_one_letter_code
_entity_poly.pdbx_strand_id
1 'polypeptide(L)'
;MGEVGGVVSTDGTDGNSGAILGGSAGERPPTREEAEAILDRVVALYQDHAAAANPAGTHKISWRINWDSDAASAHVLLKPGEDWVIEVSKGWLTVSSMTTEVFALTMCHEMGHFIGGFPFKTSGRKDSTGALGTAVASEGQADYFATKDCLPRLWANETEANAAAFAELDPSARERCTTAYSDLASQQLCGRILLASLQTGRLYEEQEVLQAPREIVYPQFDTPDTTETAVTKEGHAPSQCRLDTLVAGAVCDVKATGTGIPGFVPPYGEYSSASDEAARPFACQTGPGARPRCWFQPDTVTTDCSELGEHTCVVENGVHGVRYCDTTSGVDYYWCFPDEVCKTGRDGFANCYAPDVDPDEGSP
;
A
#
# COMPACT_ATOMS: atom_id res chain seq x y z
N MET A 1 31.36 -14.63 -65.55
CA MET A 1 31.21 -16.09 -65.71
C MET A 1 31.46 -16.72 -64.35
N GLY A 2 30.52 -17.30 -63.62
CA GLY A 2 29.08 -17.45 -63.80
C GLY A 2 28.40 -17.55 -62.43
N GLU A 3 27.11 -17.22 -62.41
CA GLU A 3 26.17 -17.36 -61.31
C GLU A 3 25.78 -18.83 -61.06
N VAL A 4 25.46 -19.14 -59.80
CA VAL A 4 24.31 -19.98 -59.36
C VAL A 4 23.92 -19.45 -57.97
N GLY A 5 22.78 -18.76 -57.77
CA GLY A 5 21.46 -19.33 -57.43
C GLY A 5 21.52 -20.13 -56.11
N GLY A 6 20.89 -19.79 -54.98
CA GLY A 6 19.64 -19.10 -54.69
C GLY A 6 18.73 -20.07 -53.92
N VAL A 7 18.50 -19.84 -52.61
CA VAL A 7 17.34 -20.38 -51.88
C VAL A 7 16.92 -19.38 -50.82
N VAL A 8 15.71 -18.83 -51.00
CA VAL A 8 14.89 -18.18 -49.98
C VAL A 8 14.06 -19.28 -49.31
N SER A 9 13.97 -19.28 -47.98
CA SER A 9 12.85 -19.89 -47.27
C SER A 9 12.46 -19.01 -46.09
N THR A 10 11.17 -18.75 -46.02
CA THR A 10 10.43 -18.02 -44.99
C THR A 10 10.12 -18.92 -43.79
N ASP A 11 9.64 -18.25 -42.74
CA ASP A 11 8.85 -18.74 -41.61
C ASP A 11 9.57 -19.26 -40.37
N GLY A 12 9.08 -18.80 -39.23
CA GLY A 12 9.35 -19.38 -37.92
C GLY A 12 9.53 -18.38 -36.80
N THR A 13 8.47 -17.62 -36.50
CA THR A 13 8.26 -16.99 -35.20
C THR A 13 8.46 -18.00 -34.08
N ASP A 14 9.22 -17.62 -33.05
CA ASP A 14 9.05 -17.96 -31.62
C ASP A 14 10.14 -17.13 -30.90
N GLY A 15 9.85 -15.97 -30.33
CA GLY A 15 8.89 -15.85 -29.24
C GLY A 15 9.51 -16.23 -27.89
N ASN A 16 10.81 -15.99 -27.69
CA ASN A 16 11.40 -16.05 -26.34
C ASN A 16 12.44 -14.94 -26.16
N SER A 17 11.95 -13.70 -26.02
CA SER A 17 12.78 -12.61 -25.52
C SER A 17 12.75 -12.67 -24.00
N GLY A 18 13.52 -13.60 -23.43
CA GLY A 18 14.05 -13.45 -22.09
C GLY A 18 15.04 -12.28 -22.13
N ALA A 19 14.51 -11.06 -22.04
CA ALA A 19 15.31 -9.86 -21.89
C ALA A 19 15.97 -9.93 -20.52
N ILE A 20 17.24 -10.32 -20.51
CA ILE A 20 18.15 -10.04 -19.41
C ILE A 20 18.23 -8.52 -19.33
N LEU A 21 17.49 -7.96 -18.36
CA LEU A 21 17.54 -6.55 -18.01
C LEU A 21 18.96 -6.25 -17.51
N GLY A 22 19.65 -5.37 -18.24
CA GLY A 22 20.98 -4.90 -17.88
C GLY A 22 20.89 -3.70 -16.96
N GLY A 23 21.23 -3.89 -15.69
CA GLY A 23 22.16 -3.09 -14.91
C GLY A 23 21.98 -1.58 -14.95
N SER A 24 20.98 -1.08 -14.22
CA SER A 24 20.91 0.34 -13.84
C SER A 24 21.19 0.56 -12.36
N ALA A 25 21.53 1.81 -12.01
CA ALA A 25 21.85 2.20 -10.64
C ALA A 25 20.67 1.91 -9.72
N GLY A 26 20.81 0.89 -8.86
CA GLY A 26 19.76 0.49 -7.92
C GLY A 26 19.63 -1.02 -7.70
N GLU A 27 20.26 -1.89 -8.48
CA GLU A 27 20.07 -3.35 -8.38
C GLU A 27 20.61 -4.05 -7.11
N ARG A 28 21.02 -3.31 -6.08
CA ARG A 28 21.52 -3.89 -4.84
C ARG A 28 20.79 -3.34 -3.61
N PRO A 29 20.76 -4.10 -2.51
CA PRO A 29 20.34 -3.57 -1.23
C PRO A 29 21.17 -2.33 -0.83
N PRO A 30 20.57 -1.37 -0.12
CA PRO A 30 21.30 -0.21 0.38
C PRO A 30 22.39 -0.66 1.37
N THR A 31 23.53 0.03 1.38
CA THR A 31 24.45 -0.08 2.51
C THR A 31 23.80 0.49 3.76
N ARG A 32 24.40 0.23 4.92
CA ARG A 32 23.98 0.85 6.17
C ARG A 32 23.90 2.37 6.05
N GLU A 33 24.95 3.00 5.56
CA GLU A 33 25.05 4.46 5.43
C GLU A 33 24.00 5.01 4.47
N GLU A 34 23.70 4.28 3.39
CA GLU A 34 22.65 4.67 2.43
C GLU A 34 21.25 4.56 3.05
N ALA A 35 20.98 3.49 3.81
CA ALA A 35 19.71 3.31 4.49
C ALA A 35 19.49 4.39 5.55
N GLU A 36 20.50 4.66 6.37
CA GLU A 36 20.46 5.74 7.38
C GLU A 36 20.29 7.12 6.73
N ALA A 37 20.98 7.40 5.62
CA ALA A 37 20.84 8.65 4.89
C ALA A 37 19.45 8.84 4.25
N ILE A 38 18.82 7.77 3.75
CA ILE A 38 17.44 7.81 3.23
C ILE A 38 16.47 8.13 4.36
N LEU A 39 16.60 7.45 5.50
CA LEU A 39 15.77 7.69 6.68
C LEU A 39 15.89 9.12 7.18
N ASP A 40 17.11 9.66 7.29
CA ASP A 40 17.35 11.05 7.67
C ASP A 40 16.66 12.04 6.73
N ARG A 41 16.77 11.81 5.41
CA ARG A 41 16.13 12.67 4.41
C ARG A 41 14.61 12.61 4.49
N VAL A 42 14.03 11.42 4.57
CA VAL A 42 12.57 11.23 4.68
C VAL A 42 12.05 11.90 5.95
N VAL A 43 12.70 11.68 7.08
CA VAL A 43 12.32 12.30 8.35
C VAL A 43 12.44 13.83 8.30
N ALA A 44 13.51 14.37 7.70
CA ALA A 44 13.71 15.80 7.59
C ALA A 44 12.63 16.52 6.76
N LEU A 45 12.00 15.84 5.79
CA LEU A 45 10.93 16.41 4.96
C LEU A 45 9.66 16.79 5.75
N TYR A 46 9.44 16.16 6.92
CA TYR A 46 8.14 16.19 7.59
C TYR A 46 8.19 16.48 9.10
N GLN A 47 9.34 16.89 9.65
CA GLN A 47 9.45 17.25 11.07
C GLN A 47 8.45 18.33 11.50
N ASP A 48 8.14 19.28 10.61
CA ASP A 48 7.17 20.34 10.83
C ASP A 48 5.71 19.85 10.88
N HIS A 49 5.40 18.70 10.25
CA HIS A 49 4.08 18.09 10.28
C HIS A 49 3.77 17.50 11.67
N ALA A 50 4.73 16.79 12.27
CA ALA A 50 4.59 16.27 13.63
C ALA A 50 4.41 17.40 14.66
N ALA A 51 5.15 18.49 14.50
CA ALA A 51 5.00 19.68 15.35
C ALA A 51 3.61 20.33 15.20
N ALA A 52 3.09 20.42 13.97
CA ALA A 52 1.76 20.99 13.71
C ALA A 52 0.63 20.09 14.23
N ALA A 53 0.80 18.76 14.14
CA ALA A 53 -0.16 17.78 14.61
C ALA A 53 -0.23 17.69 16.15
N ASN A 54 0.75 18.24 16.89
CA ASN A 54 0.70 18.35 18.34
C ASN A 54 1.08 19.75 18.87
N PRO A 55 0.09 20.65 19.04
CA PRO A 55 0.30 22.00 19.58
C PRO A 55 0.88 22.04 21.00
N ALA A 56 0.85 20.93 21.75
CA ALA A 56 1.50 20.83 23.07
C ALA A 56 3.03 20.60 22.99
N GLY A 57 3.56 20.31 21.79
CA GLY A 57 4.94 20.65 21.41
C GLY A 57 6.07 19.75 21.91
N THR A 58 5.96 18.42 21.83
CA THR A 58 7.11 17.54 22.14
C THR A 58 7.38 16.38 21.19
N HIS A 59 6.54 16.09 20.19
CA HIS A 59 6.78 14.94 19.31
C HIS A 59 7.77 15.28 18.20
N LYS A 60 8.81 14.45 18.08
CA LYS A 60 9.69 14.42 16.90
C LYS A 60 9.40 13.17 16.10
N ILE A 61 9.63 13.25 14.80
CA ILE A 61 9.76 12.04 14.00
C ILE A 61 11.20 11.55 14.15
N SER A 62 11.40 10.26 14.39
CA SER A 62 12.71 9.64 14.45
C SER A 62 12.68 8.28 13.78
N TRP A 63 13.84 7.66 13.64
CA TRP A 63 13.98 6.34 13.06
C TRP A 63 14.96 5.50 13.87
N ARG A 64 14.81 4.18 13.80
CA ARG A 64 15.79 3.23 14.31
C ARG A 64 15.85 2.00 13.44
N ILE A 65 17.05 1.43 13.32
CA ILE A 65 17.27 0.14 12.69
C ILE A 65 17.60 -0.88 13.78
N ASN A 66 16.77 -1.93 13.89
CA ASN A 66 17.02 -3.07 14.74
C ASN A 66 17.99 -4.04 14.04
N TRP A 67 19.28 -3.86 14.32
CA TRP A 67 20.37 -4.66 13.74
C TRP A 67 20.41 -6.12 14.21
N ASP A 68 19.71 -6.42 15.31
CA ASP A 68 19.68 -7.76 15.90
C ASP A 68 18.53 -8.62 15.34
N SER A 69 17.61 -8.03 14.56
CA SER A 69 16.46 -8.73 13.99
C SER A 69 16.67 -9.14 12.54
N ASP A 70 16.56 -10.44 12.27
CA ASP A 70 16.52 -11.03 10.92
C ASP A 70 15.11 -11.08 10.33
N ALA A 71 14.09 -10.56 11.04
CA ALA A 71 12.75 -10.45 10.48
C ALA A 71 12.75 -9.51 9.26
N ALA A 72 11.90 -9.78 8.27
CA ALA A 72 11.66 -8.86 7.17
C ALA A 72 10.52 -7.92 7.54
N SER A 73 10.82 -6.81 8.22
CA SER A 73 9.82 -5.84 8.67
C SER A 73 10.31 -4.40 8.69
N ALA A 74 9.46 -3.49 8.21
CA ALA A 74 9.42 -2.09 8.57
C ALA A 74 8.03 -1.78 9.13
N HIS A 75 7.94 -0.88 10.10
CA HIS A 75 6.66 -0.42 10.66
C HIS A 75 6.82 0.90 11.43
N VAL A 76 5.70 1.53 11.75
CA VAL A 76 5.67 2.71 12.63
C VAL A 76 5.32 2.37 14.08
N LEU A 77 5.93 3.11 15.01
CA LEU A 77 5.55 3.17 16.41
C LEU A 77 4.94 4.53 16.69
N LEU A 78 3.66 4.52 17.03
CA LEU A 78 2.86 5.71 17.31
C LEU A 78 2.09 5.50 18.60
N LYS A 79 2.50 6.19 19.67
CA LYS A 79 1.88 6.12 20.99
C LYS A 79 1.59 7.53 21.53
N PRO A 80 0.49 7.71 22.28
CA PRO A 80 0.20 8.99 22.91
C PRO A 80 1.37 9.45 23.79
N GLY A 81 1.84 10.69 23.59
CA GLY A 81 2.90 11.24 24.44
C GLY A 81 4.34 10.85 24.05
N GLU A 82 4.54 9.99 23.05
CA GLU A 82 5.86 9.54 22.59
C GLU A 82 6.23 10.10 21.21
N ASP A 83 7.51 10.04 20.86
CA ASP A 83 7.99 10.35 19.51
C ASP A 83 7.41 9.38 18.48
N TRP A 84 7.28 9.84 17.23
CA TRP A 84 6.83 9.04 16.10
C TRP A 84 8.05 8.34 15.51
N VAL A 85 8.10 7.00 15.58
CA VAL A 85 9.32 6.26 15.23
C VAL A 85 9.07 5.35 14.03
N ILE A 86 9.88 5.47 12.99
CA ILE A 86 10.01 4.44 11.95
C ILE A 86 10.98 3.38 12.47
N GLU A 87 10.53 2.14 12.61
CA GLU A 87 11.38 1.02 12.96
C GLU A 87 11.59 0.11 11.75
N VAL A 88 12.85 -0.16 11.43
CA VAL A 88 13.26 -1.09 10.37
C VAL A 88 14.09 -2.19 10.99
N SER A 89 13.87 -3.44 10.58
CA SER A 89 14.72 -4.58 10.96
C SER A 89 15.84 -4.79 9.95
N LYS A 90 17.00 -5.31 10.38
CA LYS A 90 18.09 -5.67 9.46
C LYS A 90 17.63 -6.68 8.40
N GLY A 91 16.79 -7.65 8.77
CA GLY A 91 16.25 -8.63 7.82
C GLY A 91 15.52 -7.98 6.63
N TRP A 92 14.85 -6.85 6.84
CA TRP A 92 14.22 -6.07 5.76
C TRP A 92 15.24 -5.55 4.75
N LEU A 93 16.36 -5.00 5.24
CA LEU A 93 17.45 -4.49 4.40
C LEU A 93 18.15 -5.60 3.59
N THR A 94 17.96 -6.87 3.95
CA THR A 94 18.64 -8.01 3.32
C THR A 94 17.74 -8.88 2.45
N VAL A 95 16.47 -8.49 2.24
CA VAL A 95 15.59 -9.18 1.28
C VAL A 95 16.21 -9.13 -0.11
N SER A 96 16.17 -10.25 -0.85
CA SER A 96 16.88 -10.42 -2.13
C SER A 96 16.55 -9.36 -3.18
N SER A 97 15.30 -8.90 -3.21
CA SER A 97 14.80 -7.90 -4.15
C SER A 97 14.81 -6.48 -3.58
N MET A 98 15.46 -6.28 -2.43
CA MET A 98 15.63 -4.96 -1.85
C MET A 98 16.60 -4.14 -2.69
N THR A 99 16.18 -2.92 -3.02
CA THR A 99 16.99 -1.91 -3.70
C THR A 99 16.98 -0.62 -2.89
N THR A 100 17.89 0.31 -3.20
CA THR A 100 17.84 1.67 -2.64
C THR A 100 16.51 2.37 -2.94
N GLU A 101 15.95 2.16 -4.14
CA GLU A 101 14.68 2.75 -4.58
C GLU A 101 13.49 2.14 -3.84
N VAL A 102 13.45 0.80 -3.72
CA VAL A 102 12.42 0.08 -2.95
C VAL A 102 12.48 0.48 -1.47
N PHE A 103 13.68 0.58 -0.91
CA PHE A 103 13.85 1.03 0.48
C PHE A 103 13.34 2.45 0.68
N ALA A 104 13.70 3.39 -0.21
CA ALA A 104 13.20 4.77 -0.14
C ALA A 104 11.67 4.84 -0.24
N LEU A 105 11.06 4.05 -1.15
CA LEU A 105 9.61 3.95 -1.25
C LEU A 105 9.01 3.38 0.04
N THR A 106 9.57 2.31 0.61
CA THR A 106 9.12 1.77 1.90
C THR A 106 9.22 2.82 3.02
N MET A 107 10.31 3.60 3.11
CA MET A 107 10.41 4.64 4.15
C MET A 107 9.40 5.76 3.95
N CYS A 108 9.11 6.13 2.70
CA CYS A 108 8.03 7.06 2.36
C CYS A 108 6.64 6.48 2.69
N HIS A 109 6.44 5.18 2.54
CA HIS A 109 5.24 4.47 2.99
C HIS A 109 5.09 4.56 4.51
N GLU A 110 6.14 4.23 5.27
CA GLU A 110 6.13 4.35 6.74
C GLU A 110 5.86 5.79 7.18
N MET A 111 6.41 6.78 6.49
CA MET A 111 6.07 8.19 6.73
C MET A 111 4.58 8.47 6.44
N GLY A 112 4.04 7.86 5.39
CA GLY A 112 2.61 7.94 5.04
C GLY A 112 1.69 7.45 6.15
N HIS A 113 2.09 6.48 6.95
CA HIS A 113 1.33 6.08 8.13
C HIS A 113 1.14 7.22 9.14
N PHE A 114 2.13 8.11 9.31
CA PHE A 114 2.00 9.25 10.22
C PHE A 114 1.18 10.40 9.62
N ILE A 115 1.40 10.74 8.35
CA ILE A 115 0.96 12.01 7.78
C ILE A 115 0.15 11.90 6.48
N GLY A 116 0.03 10.69 5.93
CA GLY A 116 -0.68 10.43 4.67
C GLY A 116 -2.18 10.70 4.74
N GLY A 117 -2.73 10.74 5.96
CA GLY A 117 -4.10 11.14 6.21
C GLY A 117 -5.14 10.05 5.98
N PHE A 118 -6.38 10.46 5.77
CA PHE A 118 -7.52 9.58 5.58
C PHE A 118 -7.43 8.77 4.26
N PRO A 119 -7.81 7.48 4.24
CA PRO A 119 -8.45 6.72 5.33
C PRO A 119 -7.48 6.23 6.40
N PHE A 120 -7.92 6.29 7.66
CA PHE A 120 -7.17 5.82 8.84
C PHE A 120 -7.53 4.37 9.19
N LYS A 121 -6.60 3.66 9.82
CA LYS A 121 -6.84 2.34 10.42
C LYS A 121 -7.71 2.50 11.67
N THR A 122 -8.83 1.78 11.74
CA THR A 122 -9.75 1.74 12.88
C THR A 122 -9.71 0.39 13.62
N SER A 123 -9.21 -0.67 12.98
CA SER A 123 -9.11 -2.02 13.54
C SER A 123 -7.96 -2.16 14.57
N GLY A 124 -8.22 -2.87 15.68
CA GLY A 124 -7.18 -3.43 16.57
C GLY A 124 -6.61 -2.55 17.69
N ARG A 125 -7.08 -1.31 17.88
CA ARG A 125 -6.62 -0.45 18.99
C ARG A 125 -7.78 -0.08 19.91
N LYS A 126 -7.76 -0.53 21.17
CA LYS A 126 -8.74 -0.11 22.21
C LYS A 126 -8.64 1.39 22.54
N ASP A 127 -7.63 2.07 22.01
CA ASP A 127 -7.30 3.48 22.16
C ASP A 127 -7.23 4.24 20.82
N SER A 128 -7.85 3.72 19.74
CA SER A 128 -8.05 4.43 18.46
C SER A 128 -9.03 5.60 18.55
N THR A 129 -9.27 6.14 19.75
CA THR A 129 -10.14 7.30 20.03
C THR A 129 -9.66 8.60 19.39
N GLY A 130 -8.66 8.56 18.51
CA GLY A 130 -8.12 9.75 17.89
C GLY A 130 -7.57 10.74 18.89
N ALA A 131 -6.95 10.27 19.97
CA ALA A 131 -6.11 11.18 20.72
C ALA A 131 -5.12 11.83 19.73
N LEU A 132 -4.92 13.14 19.87
CA LEU A 132 -4.14 13.93 18.94
C LEU A 132 -2.79 13.23 18.63
N GLY A 133 -2.62 12.72 17.41
CA GLY A 133 -1.43 11.97 16.99
C GLY A 133 -1.43 10.44 17.24
N THR A 134 -2.59 9.76 17.35
CA THR A 134 -2.64 8.27 17.40
C THR A 134 -3.25 7.61 16.17
N ALA A 135 -3.84 8.39 15.26
CA ALA A 135 -4.39 7.87 14.01
C ALA A 135 -3.27 7.52 13.03
N VAL A 136 -3.42 6.38 12.37
CA VAL A 136 -2.45 5.86 11.40
C VAL A 136 -3.16 5.73 10.07
N ALA A 137 -2.59 6.27 8.98
CA ALA A 137 -3.14 6.06 7.65
C ALA A 137 -3.18 4.55 7.31
N SER A 138 -4.21 4.10 6.62
CA SER A 138 -4.32 2.74 6.09
C SER A 138 -3.15 2.39 5.16
N GLU A 139 -2.90 1.09 4.96
CA GLU A 139 -1.82 0.59 4.09
C GLU A 139 -1.89 1.18 2.67
N GLY A 140 -3.07 1.17 2.05
CA GLY A 140 -3.25 1.74 0.71
C GLY A 140 -3.01 3.26 0.70
N GLN A 141 -3.46 3.98 1.73
CA GLN A 141 -3.25 5.42 1.80
C GLN A 141 -1.77 5.78 2.01
N ALA A 142 -1.02 4.97 2.75
CA ALA A 142 0.42 5.10 2.89
C ALA A 142 1.16 4.88 1.56
N ASP A 143 0.79 3.84 0.79
CA ASP A 143 1.31 3.62 -0.57
C ASP A 143 1.02 4.80 -1.50
N TYR A 144 -0.24 5.27 -1.52
CA TYR A 144 -0.66 6.41 -2.34
C TYR A 144 0.09 7.69 -1.97
N PHE A 145 0.25 7.96 -0.67
CA PHE A 145 1.01 9.09 -0.17
C PHE A 145 2.50 9.01 -0.56
N ALA A 146 3.11 7.83 -0.43
CA ALA A 146 4.53 7.63 -0.69
C ALA A 146 4.92 8.10 -2.10
N THR A 147 4.09 7.76 -3.09
CA THR A 147 4.34 8.06 -4.51
C THR A 147 3.79 9.41 -4.95
N LYS A 148 2.72 9.91 -4.33
CA LYS A 148 2.13 11.21 -4.67
C LYS A 148 2.87 12.41 -4.08
N ASP A 149 3.41 12.27 -2.87
CA ASP A 149 3.97 13.40 -2.11
C ASP A 149 5.41 13.16 -1.64
N CYS A 150 5.70 12.06 -0.96
CA CYS A 150 7.01 11.85 -0.34
C CYS A 150 8.15 11.66 -1.34
N LEU A 151 8.04 10.69 -2.26
CA LEU A 151 9.07 10.46 -3.27
C LEU A 151 9.26 11.67 -4.21
N PRO A 152 8.21 12.37 -4.65
CA PRO A 152 8.38 13.61 -5.40
C PRO A 152 9.22 14.66 -4.67
N ARG A 153 9.06 14.82 -3.35
CA ARG A 153 9.89 15.72 -2.54
C ARG A 153 11.31 15.19 -2.36
N LEU A 154 11.44 13.90 -2.08
CA LEU A 154 12.72 13.25 -1.83
C LEU A 154 13.64 13.36 -3.06
N TRP A 155 13.11 13.11 -4.26
CA TRP A 155 13.88 13.02 -5.50
C TRP A 155 13.75 14.24 -6.42
N ALA A 156 13.12 15.32 -5.97
CA ALA A 156 12.89 16.53 -6.77
C ALA A 156 14.15 17.06 -7.47
N ASN A 157 15.29 16.98 -6.79
CA ASN A 157 16.57 17.53 -7.25
C ASN A 157 17.52 16.49 -7.84
N GLU A 158 17.11 15.23 -7.97
CA GLU A 158 17.95 14.13 -8.48
C GLU A 158 17.75 13.95 -10.00
N THR A 159 17.90 15.03 -10.76
CA THR A 159 17.47 15.14 -12.16
C THR A 159 18.09 14.10 -13.09
N GLU A 160 19.36 13.77 -12.91
CA GLU A 160 20.08 12.78 -13.72
C GLU A 160 19.57 11.36 -13.48
N ALA A 161 19.32 11.01 -12.21
CA ALA A 161 18.75 9.71 -11.85
C ALA A 161 17.30 9.58 -12.34
N ASN A 162 16.51 10.66 -12.23
CA ASN A 162 15.14 10.72 -12.74
C ASN A 162 15.12 10.53 -14.27
N ALA A 163 16.03 11.19 -15.00
CA ALA A 163 16.14 11.05 -16.44
C ALA A 163 16.57 9.64 -16.88
N ALA A 164 17.52 9.02 -16.16
CA ALA A 164 17.98 7.66 -16.43
C ALA A 164 16.86 6.64 -16.25
N ALA A 165 16.17 6.66 -15.10
CA ALA A 165 15.05 5.75 -14.83
C ALA A 165 13.90 5.92 -15.83
N PHE A 166 13.60 7.16 -16.23
CA PHE A 166 12.58 7.42 -17.26
C PHE A 166 12.96 6.85 -18.63
N ALA A 167 14.25 6.87 -19.00
CA ALA A 167 14.71 6.32 -20.27
C ALA A 167 14.63 4.78 -20.32
N GLU A 168 14.77 4.11 -19.17
CA GLU A 168 14.68 2.65 -19.02
C GLU A 168 13.25 2.12 -19.03
N LEU A 169 12.29 2.98 -18.68
CA LEU A 169 10.89 2.60 -18.51
C LEU A 169 10.26 2.15 -19.86
N ASP A 170 9.39 1.15 -19.81
CA ASP A 170 8.65 0.70 -20.99
C ASP A 170 7.83 1.84 -21.62
N PRO A 171 7.64 1.87 -22.95
CA PRO A 171 6.92 2.95 -23.62
C PRO A 171 5.50 3.18 -23.06
N SER A 172 4.77 2.10 -22.75
CA SER A 172 3.41 2.18 -22.16
C SER A 172 3.41 2.80 -20.77
N ALA A 173 4.43 2.51 -19.95
CA ALA A 173 4.59 3.11 -18.64
C ALA A 173 5.01 4.59 -18.75
N ARG A 174 5.85 4.96 -19.75
CA ARG A 174 6.21 6.36 -20.01
C ARG A 174 5.01 7.19 -20.40
N GLU A 175 4.12 6.63 -21.22
CA GLU A 175 2.91 7.30 -21.67
C GLU A 175 2.04 7.78 -20.50
N ARG A 176 1.97 7.01 -19.42
CA ARG A 176 1.27 7.40 -18.19
C ARG A 176 1.82 8.72 -17.63
N CYS A 177 3.13 8.85 -17.55
CA CYS A 177 3.79 10.07 -17.05
C CYS A 177 3.69 11.24 -18.03
N THR A 178 3.86 11.01 -19.33
CA THR A 178 3.73 12.08 -20.35
C THR A 178 2.29 12.57 -20.52
N THR A 179 1.31 11.74 -20.17
CA THR A 179 -0.10 12.13 -20.13
C THR A 179 -0.42 12.92 -18.87
N ALA A 180 0.15 12.51 -17.72
CA ALA A 180 -0.10 13.14 -16.43
C ALA A 180 0.58 14.52 -16.28
N TYR A 181 1.76 14.71 -16.88
CA TYR A 181 2.57 15.91 -16.69
C TYR A 181 3.00 16.52 -18.01
N SER A 182 2.96 17.86 -18.08
CA SER A 182 3.31 18.60 -19.30
C SER A 182 4.80 18.95 -19.40
N ASP A 183 5.51 19.05 -18.27
CA ASP A 183 6.93 19.37 -18.22
C ASP A 183 7.80 18.11 -18.09
N LEU A 184 8.98 18.16 -18.72
CA LEU A 184 9.89 17.01 -18.79
C LEU A 184 10.41 16.57 -17.40
N ALA A 185 10.63 17.51 -16.48
CA ALA A 185 11.18 17.18 -15.16
C ALA A 185 10.17 16.36 -14.34
N SER A 186 8.90 16.76 -14.33
CA SER A 186 7.82 16.00 -13.69
C SER A 186 7.58 14.64 -14.36
N GLN A 187 7.68 14.57 -15.71
CA GLN A 187 7.59 13.30 -16.43
C GLN A 187 8.69 12.32 -16.02
N GLN A 188 9.94 12.80 -15.92
CA GLN A 188 11.08 11.99 -15.54
C GLN A 188 11.00 11.53 -14.08
N LEU A 189 10.63 12.43 -13.17
CA LEU A 189 10.38 12.10 -11.77
C LEU A 189 9.28 11.05 -11.62
N CYS A 190 8.16 11.23 -12.34
CA CYS A 190 7.09 10.22 -12.40
C CYS A 190 7.63 8.86 -12.89
N GLY A 191 8.44 8.83 -13.94
CA GLY A 191 9.01 7.58 -14.44
C GLY A 191 9.86 6.84 -13.42
N ARG A 192 10.72 7.55 -12.69
CA ARG A 192 11.49 6.94 -11.59
C ARG A 192 10.58 6.36 -10.51
N ILE A 193 9.53 7.08 -10.13
CA ILE A 193 8.55 6.60 -9.14
C ILE A 193 7.82 5.36 -9.66
N LEU A 194 7.43 5.31 -10.94
CA LEU A 194 6.82 4.11 -11.52
C LEU A 194 7.77 2.91 -11.48
N LEU A 195 9.05 3.10 -11.85
CA LEU A 195 10.05 2.04 -11.79
C LEU A 195 10.22 1.49 -10.37
N ALA A 196 10.37 2.37 -9.38
CA ALA A 196 10.43 1.99 -7.96
C ALA A 196 9.15 1.26 -7.52
N SER A 197 7.98 1.72 -7.97
CA SER A 197 6.68 1.10 -7.67
C SER A 197 6.59 -0.33 -8.18
N LEU A 198 7.05 -0.59 -9.42
CA LEU A 198 7.11 -1.94 -9.99
C LEU A 198 8.06 -2.84 -9.21
N GLN A 199 9.25 -2.35 -8.87
CA GLN A 199 10.21 -3.11 -8.06
C GLN A 199 9.63 -3.44 -6.68
N THR A 200 8.95 -2.50 -6.04
CA THR A 200 8.28 -2.70 -4.74
C THR A 200 7.15 -3.72 -4.85
N GLY A 201 6.32 -3.66 -5.91
CA GLY A 201 5.27 -4.65 -6.15
C GLY A 201 5.83 -6.06 -6.32
N ARG A 202 6.98 -6.21 -7.00
CA ARG A 202 7.67 -7.50 -7.13
C ARG A 202 8.22 -8.02 -5.80
N LEU A 203 8.78 -7.12 -4.97
CA LEU A 203 9.23 -7.50 -3.62
C LEU A 203 8.06 -8.02 -2.78
N TYR A 204 6.92 -7.33 -2.78
CA TYR A 204 5.76 -7.76 -2.00
C TYR A 204 5.19 -9.10 -2.48
N GLU A 205 5.17 -9.33 -3.79
CA GLU A 205 4.76 -10.61 -4.37
C GLU A 205 5.64 -11.76 -3.85
N GLU A 206 6.96 -11.55 -3.81
CA GLU A 206 7.89 -12.53 -3.26
C GLU A 206 7.65 -12.77 -1.76
N GLN A 207 7.38 -11.73 -0.98
CA GLN A 207 7.05 -11.87 0.43
C GLN A 207 5.73 -12.64 0.64
N GLU A 208 4.70 -12.34 -0.15
CA GLU A 208 3.43 -13.06 -0.11
C GLU A 208 3.61 -14.55 -0.41
N VAL A 209 4.39 -14.90 -1.43
CA VAL A 209 4.68 -16.30 -1.78
C VAL A 209 5.50 -17.01 -0.71
N LEU A 210 6.41 -16.31 -0.02
CA LEU A 210 7.12 -16.89 1.13
C LEU A 210 6.19 -17.20 2.31
N GLN A 211 5.15 -16.39 2.52
CA GLN A 211 4.17 -16.59 3.59
C GLN A 211 3.13 -17.67 3.23
N ALA A 212 2.69 -17.71 1.97
CA ALA A 212 1.71 -18.65 1.45
C ALA A 212 2.20 -19.19 0.08
N PRO A 213 2.95 -20.31 0.06
CA PRO A 213 3.58 -20.83 -1.15
C PRO A 213 2.61 -21.05 -2.31
N ARG A 214 2.84 -20.34 -3.41
CA ARG A 214 2.13 -20.44 -4.69
C ARG A 214 3.08 -20.07 -5.85
N GLU A 215 2.60 -20.22 -7.08
CA GLU A 215 3.33 -19.68 -8.24
C GLU A 215 3.46 -18.15 -8.11
N ILE A 216 4.67 -17.65 -8.38
CA ILE A 216 4.96 -16.21 -8.38
C ILE A 216 4.35 -15.61 -9.64
N VAL A 217 3.50 -14.61 -9.46
CA VAL A 217 2.89 -13.81 -10.51
C VAL A 217 3.23 -12.34 -10.25
N TYR A 218 4.28 -11.86 -10.89
CA TYR A 218 4.73 -10.49 -10.70
C TYR A 218 3.72 -9.48 -11.25
N PRO A 219 3.45 -8.39 -10.49
CA PRO A 219 2.54 -7.35 -10.96
C PRO A 219 3.13 -6.62 -12.17
N GLN A 220 2.27 -6.18 -13.09
CA GLN A 220 2.66 -5.48 -14.32
C GLN A 220 1.86 -4.18 -14.47
N PHE A 221 2.41 -3.23 -15.23
CA PHE A 221 1.73 -1.96 -15.50
C PHE A 221 0.52 -2.09 -16.42
N ASP A 222 0.46 -3.13 -17.27
CA ASP A 222 -0.57 -3.32 -18.28
C ASP A 222 -1.68 -4.30 -17.86
N THR A 223 -1.59 -4.87 -16.65
CA THR A 223 -2.57 -5.77 -16.06
C THR A 223 -3.17 -5.21 -14.77
N PRO A 224 -3.85 -4.05 -14.81
CA PRO A 224 -4.44 -3.45 -13.61
C PRO A 224 -5.47 -4.39 -12.97
N ASP A 225 -5.51 -4.40 -11.64
CA ASP A 225 -6.50 -5.12 -10.84
C ASP A 225 -7.87 -4.46 -10.99
N THR A 226 -8.80 -5.18 -11.62
CA THR A 226 -10.17 -4.72 -11.86
C THR A 226 -11.14 -5.08 -10.74
N THR A 227 -10.66 -5.66 -9.64
CA THR A 227 -11.52 -5.95 -8.49
C THR A 227 -12.04 -4.66 -7.87
N GLU A 228 -13.25 -4.73 -7.34
CA GLU A 228 -13.84 -3.64 -6.56
C GLU A 228 -14.13 -4.13 -5.16
N THR A 229 -13.61 -3.41 -4.17
CA THR A 229 -13.87 -3.75 -2.78
C THR A 229 -15.19 -3.15 -2.32
N ALA A 230 -15.94 -3.91 -1.53
CA ALA A 230 -17.17 -3.41 -0.93
C ALA A 230 -16.92 -2.24 0.01
N VAL A 231 -15.76 -2.24 0.67
CA VAL A 231 -15.26 -1.20 1.58
C VAL A 231 -13.78 -0.92 1.35
N THR A 232 -13.29 0.18 1.88
CA THR A 232 -11.86 0.48 1.91
C THR A 232 -11.13 -0.52 2.81
N LYS A 233 -10.14 -1.23 2.28
CA LYS A 233 -9.32 -2.17 3.06
C LYS A 233 -8.26 -1.42 3.86
N GLU A 234 -8.20 -1.64 5.18
CA GLU A 234 -7.20 -0.99 6.04
C GLU A 234 -5.81 -1.65 5.96
N GLY A 235 -5.78 -2.97 5.70
CA GLY A 235 -4.58 -3.79 5.61
C GLY A 235 -4.07 -3.98 4.18
N HIS A 236 -3.08 -4.85 4.02
CA HIS A 236 -2.43 -5.13 2.74
C HIS A 236 -3.41 -5.73 1.72
N ALA A 237 -3.40 -5.20 0.49
CA ALA A 237 -4.03 -5.79 -0.68
C ALA A 237 -3.03 -6.65 -1.47
N PRO A 238 -3.48 -7.49 -2.42
CA PRO A 238 -2.60 -8.22 -3.32
C PRO A 238 -1.63 -7.29 -4.07
N SER A 239 -0.45 -7.81 -4.38
CA SER A 239 0.66 -7.05 -4.98
C SER A 239 0.33 -6.27 -6.25
N GLN A 240 -0.58 -6.73 -7.11
CA GLN A 240 -1.05 -5.96 -8.29
C GLN A 240 -1.83 -4.70 -7.86
N CYS A 241 -2.78 -4.83 -6.92
CA CYS A 241 -3.52 -3.68 -6.41
C CYS A 241 -2.60 -2.67 -5.68
N ARG A 242 -1.53 -3.16 -5.05
CA ARG A 242 -0.47 -2.28 -4.51
C ARG A 242 0.22 -1.49 -5.60
N LEU A 243 0.66 -2.15 -6.67
CA LEU A 243 1.26 -1.48 -7.82
C LEU A 243 0.31 -0.43 -8.40
N ASP A 244 -0.97 -0.75 -8.60
CA ASP A 244 -1.96 0.18 -9.14
C ASP A 244 -2.15 1.42 -8.26
N THR A 245 -2.10 1.24 -6.94
CA THR A 245 -2.20 2.34 -5.96
C THR A 245 -0.96 3.25 -6.02
N LEU A 246 0.23 2.66 -6.09
CA LEU A 246 1.49 3.37 -6.24
C LEU A 246 1.56 4.14 -7.58
N VAL A 247 1.09 3.52 -8.67
CA VAL A 247 0.96 4.17 -9.99
C VAL A 247 0.01 5.35 -9.93
N ALA A 248 -1.17 5.17 -9.31
CA ALA A 248 -2.16 6.24 -9.15
C ALA A 248 -1.59 7.44 -8.38
N GLY A 249 -0.82 7.20 -7.31
CA GLY A 249 -0.15 8.27 -6.57
C GLY A 249 0.87 9.01 -7.43
N ALA A 250 1.72 8.29 -8.17
CA ALA A 250 2.75 8.87 -9.02
C ALA A 250 2.20 9.80 -10.12
N VAL A 251 1.05 9.45 -10.71
CA VAL A 251 0.40 10.23 -11.78
C VAL A 251 -0.61 11.26 -11.27
N CYS A 252 -0.75 11.41 -9.95
CA CYS A 252 -1.61 12.42 -9.37
C CYS A 252 -0.89 13.78 -9.22
N ASP A 253 -1.43 14.80 -9.87
CA ASP A 253 -0.89 16.17 -9.87
C ASP A 253 -1.33 16.99 -8.62
N VAL A 254 -2.26 16.47 -7.81
CA VAL A 254 -2.68 17.10 -6.56
C VAL A 254 -1.57 17.02 -5.50
N LYS A 255 -0.96 18.18 -5.22
CA LYS A 255 0.11 18.32 -4.21
C LYS A 255 -0.45 18.74 -2.86
N ALA A 256 0.05 18.13 -1.79
CA ALA A 256 -0.29 18.55 -0.44
C ALA A 256 0.42 19.87 -0.13
N THR A 257 -0.32 20.84 0.43
CA THR A 257 0.22 22.11 0.89
C THR A 257 -0.01 22.29 2.38
N GLY A 258 0.92 22.96 3.07
CA GLY A 258 0.89 23.11 4.52
C GLY A 258 1.40 21.87 5.26
N THR A 259 1.09 21.80 6.56
CA THR A 259 1.57 20.79 7.51
C THR A 259 0.43 19.99 8.17
N GLY A 260 -0.81 20.23 7.75
CA GLY A 260 -1.98 19.52 8.27
C GLY A 260 -2.07 18.11 7.70
N ILE A 261 -2.48 17.15 8.54
CA ILE A 261 -2.73 15.77 8.12
C ILE A 261 -4.10 15.71 7.44
N PRO A 262 -4.20 15.29 6.16
CA PRO A 262 -5.48 15.26 5.44
C PRO A 262 -6.53 14.41 6.14
N GLY A 263 -7.73 14.95 6.30
CA GLY A 263 -8.83 14.25 6.98
C GLY A 263 -8.68 14.09 8.49
N PHE A 264 -7.65 14.65 9.12
CA PHE A 264 -7.45 14.58 10.56
C PHE A 264 -8.30 15.63 11.30
N VAL A 265 -9.62 15.39 11.36
CA VAL A 265 -10.62 16.31 11.95
C VAL A 265 -11.30 15.70 13.18
N PRO A 266 -11.70 16.48 14.21
CA PRO A 266 -12.38 15.95 15.39
C PRO A 266 -13.74 15.29 15.10
N PRO A 267 -14.10 14.19 15.79
CA PRO A 267 -13.24 13.34 16.63
C PRO A 267 -12.15 12.67 15.78
N TYR A 268 -10.87 12.89 16.13
CA TYR A 268 -9.77 12.62 15.21
C TYR A 268 -9.66 11.16 14.83
N GLY A 269 -9.06 10.86 13.67
CA GLY A 269 -8.72 9.49 13.30
C GLY A 269 -9.90 8.56 13.02
N GLU A 270 -11.15 9.00 13.22
CA GLU A 270 -12.33 8.23 12.88
C GLU A 270 -12.53 8.17 11.36
N TYR A 271 -12.97 7.01 10.88
CA TYR A 271 -13.51 6.89 9.55
C TYR A 271 -14.87 7.59 9.50
N SER A 272 -14.89 8.84 9.03
CA SER A 272 -16.11 9.66 8.99
C SER A 272 -16.24 10.38 7.66
N SER A 273 -17.47 10.77 7.32
CA SER A 273 -17.73 11.62 6.15
C SER A 273 -17.00 12.97 6.24
N ALA A 274 -16.81 13.50 7.45
CA ALA A 274 -16.05 14.73 7.68
C ALA A 274 -14.55 14.52 7.41
N SER A 275 -13.99 13.38 7.82
CA SER A 275 -12.60 13.00 7.53
C SER A 275 -12.37 12.82 6.04
N ASP A 276 -13.30 12.15 5.34
CA ASP A 276 -13.25 12.01 3.89
C ASP A 276 -13.31 13.40 3.22
N GLU A 277 -14.33 14.21 3.52
CA GLU A 277 -14.51 15.54 2.93
C GLU A 277 -13.27 16.42 3.13
N ALA A 278 -12.68 16.42 4.32
CA ALA A 278 -11.47 17.18 4.63
C ALA A 278 -10.21 16.65 3.93
N ALA A 279 -10.18 15.38 3.51
CA ALA A 279 -9.07 14.80 2.77
C ALA A 279 -9.20 14.95 1.25
N ARG A 280 -10.42 15.11 0.71
CA ARG A 280 -10.68 15.21 -0.74
C ARG A 280 -9.77 16.18 -1.50
N PRO A 281 -9.46 17.40 -1.00
CA PRO A 281 -8.58 18.34 -1.71
C PRO A 281 -7.13 17.86 -1.87
N PHE A 282 -6.72 16.83 -1.14
CA PHE A 282 -5.33 16.35 -1.10
C PHE A 282 -5.10 15.08 -1.95
N ALA A 283 -6.12 14.59 -2.64
CA ALA A 283 -6.04 13.41 -3.51
C ALA A 283 -6.76 13.65 -4.83
N CYS A 284 -6.30 12.98 -5.89
CA CYS A 284 -7.03 12.96 -7.15
C CYS A 284 -8.32 12.16 -6.96
N GLN A 285 -9.45 12.78 -7.30
CA GLN A 285 -10.78 12.19 -7.14
C GLN A 285 -11.26 11.41 -8.37
N THR A 286 -10.67 11.71 -9.53
CA THR A 286 -11.03 11.11 -10.81
C THR A 286 -9.79 10.93 -11.69
N GLY A 287 -9.93 10.17 -12.78
CA GLY A 287 -8.85 9.95 -13.73
C GLY A 287 -7.80 8.94 -13.24
N PRO A 288 -6.67 8.81 -13.97
CA PRO A 288 -5.66 7.79 -13.70
C PRO A 288 -4.93 7.97 -12.37
N GLY A 289 -4.99 9.16 -11.77
CA GLY A 289 -4.42 9.43 -10.44
C GLY A 289 -5.36 9.11 -9.28
N ALA A 290 -6.63 8.75 -9.56
CA ALA A 290 -7.58 8.40 -8.52
C ALA A 290 -7.20 7.08 -7.83
N ARG A 291 -7.44 7.03 -6.52
CA ARG A 291 -7.21 5.85 -5.70
C ARG A 291 -8.01 4.65 -6.24
N PRO A 292 -7.38 3.47 -6.49
CA PRO A 292 -8.02 2.38 -7.23
C PRO A 292 -9.07 1.61 -6.41
N ARG A 293 -10.05 1.06 -7.11
CA ARG A 293 -11.21 0.35 -6.53
C ARG A 293 -10.87 -1.01 -5.92
N CYS A 294 -9.72 -1.59 -6.28
CA CYS A 294 -9.23 -2.85 -5.70
C CYS A 294 -8.80 -2.71 -4.22
N TRP A 295 -8.65 -1.46 -3.74
CA TRP A 295 -8.30 -1.14 -2.35
C TRP A 295 -9.27 -0.16 -1.69
N PHE A 296 -9.74 0.85 -2.44
CA PHE A 296 -10.50 1.97 -1.91
C PHE A 296 -11.96 1.95 -2.37
N GLN A 297 -12.86 2.21 -1.43
CA GLN A 297 -14.27 2.48 -1.68
C GLN A 297 -14.57 3.95 -1.32
N PRO A 298 -14.43 4.90 -2.26
CA PRO A 298 -14.70 6.34 -2.05
C PRO A 298 -16.10 6.67 -1.54
N ASP A 299 -17.10 5.82 -1.78
CA ASP A 299 -18.48 6.03 -1.33
C ASP A 299 -18.88 5.00 -0.27
N THR A 300 -17.99 4.66 0.66
CA THR A 300 -18.40 3.92 1.87
C THR A 300 -19.41 4.77 2.63
N VAL A 301 -20.68 4.55 2.32
CA VAL A 301 -21.76 4.74 3.27
C VAL A 301 -21.35 3.86 4.45
N THR A 302 -21.29 4.41 5.66
CA THR A 302 -21.24 3.59 6.87
C THR A 302 -22.26 2.49 6.69
N THR A 303 -21.80 1.24 6.60
CA THR A 303 -22.71 0.14 6.31
C THR A 303 -23.69 0.08 7.47
N ASP A 304 -24.97 0.35 7.19
CA ASP A 304 -26.00 0.32 8.21
C ASP A 304 -26.25 -1.15 8.59
N CYS A 305 -25.46 -1.63 9.53
CA CYS A 305 -25.53 -2.99 10.05
C CYS A 305 -26.71 -3.16 11.04
N SER A 306 -27.51 -2.11 11.29
CA SER A 306 -28.61 -2.17 12.27
C SER A 306 -29.65 -3.23 11.94
N GLU A 307 -29.81 -3.57 10.66
CA GLU A 307 -30.73 -4.63 10.19
C GLU A 307 -30.04 -5.99 9.94
N LEU A 308 -28.70 -6.05 9.91
CA LEU A 308 -27.95 -7.23 9.46
C LEU A 308 -27.48 -8.15 10.61
N GLY A 309 -27.41 -7.62 11.84
CA GLY A 309 -26.89 -8.33 13.02
C GLY A 309 -25.36 -8.49 12.97
N GLU A 310 -24.68 -8.39 14.11
CA GLU A 310 -23.21 -8.31 14.14
C GLU A 310 -22.55 -9.59 13.59
N HIS A 311 -23.13 -10.79 13.80
CA HIS A 311 -22.60 -12.06 13.30
C HIS A 311 -23.74 -13.05 12.98
N THR A 312 -23.92 -13.47 11.73
CA THR A 312 -25.03 -14.36 11.30
C THR A 312 -24.52 -15.53 10.48
N CYS A 313 -25.03 -16.74 10.75
CA CYS A 313 -24.76 -17.89 9.91
C CYS A 313 -25.42 -17.77 8.53
N VAL A 314 -24.65 -18.05 7.49
CA VAL A 314 -25.09 -18.09 6.10
C VAL A 314 -24.72 -19.43 5.46
N VAL A 315 -25.48 -19.84 4.45
CA VAL A 315 -25.17 -21.02 3.63
C VAL A 315 -25.32 -20.62 2.17
N GLU A 316 -24.24 -20.72 1.41
CA GLU A 316 -24.22 -20.40 -0.02
C GLU A 316 -23.66 -21.57 -0.81
N ASN A 317 -24.40 -22.04 -1.82
CA ASN A 317 -24.05 -23.22 -2.61
C ASN A 317 -23.71 -24.48 -1.78
N GLY A 318 -24.31 -24.61 -0.59
CA GLY A 318 -24.07 -25.72 0.34
C GLY A 318 -22.83 -25.57 1.22
N VAL A 319 -22.09 -24.47 1.11
CA VAL A 319 -20.96 -24.13 1.99
C VAL A 319 -21.47 -23.24 3.13
N HIS A 320 -21.12 -23.60 4.36
CA HIS A 320 -21.45 -22.80 5.53
C HIS A 320 -20.47 -21.64 5.69
N GLY A 321 -20.95 -20.51 6.18
CA GLY A 321 -20.11 -19.36 6.53
C GLY A 321 -20.76 -18.50 7.60
N VAL A 322 -19.96 -17.58 8.13
CA VAL A 322 -20.36 -16.52 9.04
C VAL A 322 -20.32 -15.22 8.25
N ARG A 323 -21.47 -14.55 8.13
CA ARG A 323 -21.52 -13.17 7.68
C ARG A 323 -21.36 -12.28 8.90
N TYR A 324 -20.37 -11.41 8.89
CA TYR A 324 -20.27 -10.33 9.86
C TYR A 324 -20.50 -9.00 9.16
N CYS A 325 -21.14 -8.08 9.86
CA CYS A 325 -21.35 -6.73 9.37
C CYS A 325 -20.80 -5.79 10.42
N ASP A 326 -19.84 -4.97 10.03
CA ASP A 326 -19.36 -3.90 10.87
C ASP A 326 -19.27 -2.60 10.07
N THR A 327 -19.32 -1.48 10.77
CA THR A 327 -19.35 -0.15 10.15
C THR A 327 -18.05 0.25 9.45
N THR A 328 -16.96 -0.48 9.71
CA THR A 328 -15.63 -0.29 9.13
C THR A 328 -15.40 -1.19 7.92
N SER A 329 -15.66 -2.49 8.05
CA SER A 329 -15.39 -3.53 7.05
C SER A 329 -16.59 -3.80 6.14
N GLY A 330 -17.74 -3.21 6.45
CA GLY A 330 -18.99 -3.48 5.75
C GLY A 330 -19.47 -4.91 5.99
N VAL A 331 -20.08 -5.52 4.97
CA VAL A 331 -20.50 -6.92 5.04
C VAL A 331 -19.36 -7.80 4.52
N ASP A 332 -18.89 -8.69 5.37
CA ASP A 332 -17.84 -9.65 5.02
C ASP A 332 -18.23 -11.07 5.46
N TYR A 333 -17.51 -12.06 4.91
CA TYR A 333 -17.83 -13.46 5.00
C TYR A 333 -16.60 -14.27 5.39
N TYR A 334 -16.72 -14.97 6.51
CA TYR A 334 -15.80 -16.04 6.89
C TYR A 334 -16.43 -17.39 6.53
N TRP A 335 -15.89 -18.09 5.53
CA TRP A 335 -16.39 -19.41 5.12
C TRP A 335 -15.80 -20.51 6.00
N CYS A 336 -16.65 -21.43 6.45
CA CYS A 336 -16.24 -22.57 7.26
C CYS A 336 -15.43 -23.57 6.44
N PHE A 337 -14.59 -24.38 7.11
CA PHE A 337 -13.94 -25.50 6.44
C PHE A 337 -14.99 -26.52 5.94
N PRO A 338 -14.66 -27.37 4.94
CA PRO A 338 -15.63 -28.29 4.33
C PRO A 338 -16.31 -29.26 5.31
N ASP A 339 -15.68 -29.55 6.45
CA ASP A 339 -16.18 -30.43 7.51
C ASP A 339 -16.81 -29.67 8.69
N GLU A 340 -16.91 -28.35 8.60
CA GLU A 340 -17.51 -27.49 9.63
C GLU A 340 -18.89 -26.96 9.20
N VAL A 341 -19.67 -26.57 10.19
CA VAL A 341 -20.95 -25.89 10.00
C VAL A 341 -20.98 -24.62 10.85
N CYS A 342 -21.60 -23.57 10.32
CA CYS A 342 -21.84 -22.38 11.10
C CYS A 342 -22.93 -22.64 12.15
N LYS A 343 -22.67 -22.27 13.40
CA LYS A 343 -23.64 -22.30 14.51
C LYS A 343 -23.62 -20.96 15.23
N THR A 344 -24.76 -20.58 15.80
CA THR A 344 -24.91 -19.36 16.61
C THR A 344 -25.11 -19.75 18.07
N GLY A 345 -24.26 -19.24 18.95
CA GLY A 345 -24.34 -19.45 20.40
C GLY A 345 -25.47 -18.65 21.06
N ARG A 346 -25.70 -18.88 22.36
CA ARG A 346 -26.72 -18.15 23.14
C ARG A 346 -26.45 -16.66 23.30
N ASP A 347 -25.20 -16.24 23.17
CA ASP A 347 -24.77 -14.83 23.15
C ASP A 347 -25.07 -14.13 21.81
N GLY A 348 -25.58 -14.87 20.83
CA GLY A 348 -25.86 -14.37 19.48
C GLY A 348 -24.64 -14.36 18.58
N PHE A 349 -23.48 -14.85 19.02
CA PHE A 349 -22.27 -14.91 18.22
C PHE A 349 -22.30 -16.13 17.29
N ALA A 350 -22.09 -15.90 15.99
CA ALA A 350 -22.00 -16.97 14.99
C ALA A 350 -20.54 -17.33 14.69
N ASN A 351 -20.22 -18.63 14.67
CA ASN A 351 -18.89 -19.12 14.33
C ASN A 351 -18.97 -20.50 13.63
N CYS A 352 -17.86 -20.96 13.06
CA CYS A 352 -17.72 -22.28 12.46
C CYS A 352 -17.29 -23.31 13.51
N TYR A 353 -17.99 -24.44 13.54
CA TYR A 353 -17.75 -25.53 14.48
C TYR A 353 -17.81 -26.87 13.75
N ALA A 354 -17.17 -27.89 14.33
CA ALA A 354 -17.47 -29.26 13.95
C ALA A 354 -18.98 -29.56 14.16
N PRO A 355 -19.59 -30.44 13.35
CA PRO A 355 -21.04 -30.67 13.36
C PRO A 355 -21.59 -31.16 14.69
N ASP A 356 -20.76 -31.81 15.51
CA ASP A 356 -21.10 -32.38 16.82
C ASP A 356 -20.80 -31.45 18.02
N VAL A 357 -20.05 -30.36 17.83
CA VAL A 357 -19.71 -29.41 18.91
C VAL A 357 -20.88 -28.47 19.20
N ASP A 358 -21.34 -28.41 20.44
CA ASP A 358 -22.32 -27.41 20.89
C ASP A 358 -21.61 -26.06 21.12
N PRO A 359 -22.02 -24.96 20.46
CA PRO A 359 -21.38 -23.64 20.64
C PRO A 359 -21.45 -23.12 22.08
N ASP A 360 -22.33 -23.67 22.92
CA ASP A 360 -22.50 -23.27 24.31
C ASP A 360 -21.81 -24.19 25.33
N GLU A 361 -21.09 -25.23 24.88
CA GLU A 361 -20.47 -26.21 25.78
C GLU A 361 -19.28 -25.58 26.54
N GLY A 362 -19.42 -25.41 27.85
CA GLY A 362 -18.37 -24.85 28.73
C GLY A 362 -18.49 -23.36 29.05
N SER A 363 -19.53 -22.67 28.56
CA SER A 363 -19.87 -21.31 28.99
C SER A 363 -20.67 -21.34 30.31
N PRO A 364 -20.35 -20.49 31.31
CA PRO A 364 -21.02 -20.48 32.62
C PRO A 364 -22.51 -20.12 32.56
#